data_AF-A0A3B0JAQ2-F1
#
_entry.id   AF-A0A3B0JAQ2-F1
#
_cell.length_a   1.000
_cell.length_b   1.000
_cell.length_c   1.000
_cell.angle_alpha   90.00
_cell.angle_beta   90.00
_cell.angle_gamma   90.00
#
_symmetry.space_group_name_H-M   'P 1'
#
loop_
_entity.id
_entity.type
_entity.pdbx_description
1 polymer ?
#
loop_
_entity_poly.entity_id
_entity_poly.type
_entity_poly.pdbx_seq_one_letter_code
_entity_poly.pdbx_strand_id
1 'polypeptide(L)'
;MLTLVQANSAVLLHFTIKLEDGSIADSTYNQYKPALFRLGDKSLSLALEKQLIGLSVGEKKTFTLSGEDVFGKPNPDMIQYFMPKDFIQVGIPEVGAIILFTTINGSQMLGIVTAVTEESITVNFNHPLAAQNIIFNIEVLEKLTQNGRNQMQILLANPRGFCAGVDRAISIVDRALALYGAPIYVRHEVVHNRYVVDNLRQRGAIFIEQISEVPDGAILIFSAHGVSQAIRQEAKQRHLTMLFDATCPLVTKVHMEVARASRKGKEAILIGHVGHPEVEGTMGQYNNPAGDMYLVESPEDVSKLQVKDENNLCFMTQTTLSVDDTAHIIDALNSRFPNIIGPRKDDICYATTNRQEAARELANKADIVLVVGSKNSSNSNRLAELAQRAGKPGYLIDSADDIQEHWLKNMQIIGLTAGASAPDILVRQVIERLMVLGAIEMIELAGHEENIVFEVPKELRVEIKQI
;
A
#
# COMPACT_ATOMS: atom_id res chain seq x y z
N MET A 1 29.97 -31.13 12.73
CA MET A 1 29.90 -30.90 11.26
C MET A 1 28.94 -29.78 10.84
N LEU A 2 28.14 -29.16 11.72
CA LEU A 2 27.16 -28.12 11.34
C LEU A 2 27.71 -26.67 11.35
N THR A 3 28.92 -26.43 11.88
CA THR A 3 29.50 -25.10 12.09
C THR A 3 30.29 -24.53 10.92
N LEU A 4 30.58 -25.33 9.88
CA LEU A 4 31.37 -24.92 8.72
C LEU A 4 30.49 -24.30 7.63
N VAL A 5 30.87 -23.15 7.09
CA VAL A 5 30.20 -22.49 5.95
C VAL A 5 30.24 -23.39 4.70
N GLN A 6 29.11 -23.53 4.00
CA GLN A 6 28.95 -24.38 2.81
C GLN A 6 28.46 -23.53 1.62
N ALA A 7 28.57 -24.07 0.40
CA ALA A 7 28.29 -23.36 -0.87
C ALA A 7 26.88 -22.76 -1.03
N ASN A 8 25.92 -23.10 -0.16
CA ASN A 8 24.56 -22.54 -0.13
C ASN A 8 24.17 -21.98 1.25
N SER A 9 25.15 -21.66 2.09
CA SER A 9 24.89 -21.10 3.42
C SER A 9 24.63 -19.61 3.35
N ALA A 10 23.84 -19.10 4.29
CA ALA A 10 23.85 -17.69 4.61
C ALA A 10 24.72 -17.48 5.87
N VAL A 11 25.55 -16.45 5.85
CA VAL A 11 26.56 -16.21 6.89
C VAL A 11 26.48 -14.76 7.31
N LEU A 12 26.32 -14.55 8.62
CA LEU A 12 26.43 -13.23 9.22
C LEU A 12 27.90 -13.03 9.62
N LEU A 13 28.52 -11.96 9.14
CA LEU A 13 29.93 -11.68 9.40
C LEU A 13 30.21 -10.19 9.58
N HIS A 14 31.25 -9.89 10.33
CA HIS A 14 31.91 -8.59 10.23
C HIS A 14 32.99 -8.66 9.17
N PHE A 15 33.10 -7.61 8.36
CA PHE A 15 34.24 -7.42 7.47
C PHE A 15 34.86 -6.04 7.62
N THR A 16 36.13 -5.94 7.27
CA THR A 16 36.86 -4.71 6.98
C THR A 16 37.65 -4.90 5.69
N ILE A 17 37.41 -4.01 4.73
CA ILE A 17 38.08 -3.92 3.43
C ILE A 17 39.21 -2.92 3.56
N LYS A 18 40.45 -3.35 3.29
CA LYS A 18 41.63 -2.48 3.26
C LYS A 18 42.28 -2.50 1.88
N LEU A 19 42.91 -1.39 1.52
CA LEU A 19 43.76 -1.26 0.34
C LEU A 19 45.22 -1.59 0.69
N GLU A 20 46.07 -1.77 -0.31
CA GLU A 20 47.49 -2.11 -0.12
C GLU A 20 48.27 -1.03 0.67
N ASP A 21 47.84 0.22 0.60
CA ASP A 21 48.40 1.33 1.37
C ASP A 21 48.00 1.32 2.86
N GLY A 22 47.17 0.35 3.27
CA GLY A 22 46.68 0.17 4.63
C GLY A 22 45.43 0.98 4.99
N SER A 23 44.94 1.83 4.08
CA SER A 23 43.69 2.57 4.27
C SER A 23 42.48 1.63 4.30
N ILE A 24 41.46 2.00 5.09
CA ILE A 24 40.21 1.25 5.19
C ILE A 24 39.23 1.82 4.16
N ALA A 25 38.84 1.00 3.18
CA ALA A 25 37.85 1.39 2.18
C ALA A 25 36.42 1.21 2.69
N ASP A 26 36.15 0.14 3.45
CA ASP A 26 34.84 -0.10 4.07
C ASP A 26 34.97 -0.99 5.31
N SER A 27 34.07 -0.84 6.27
CA SER A 27 34.01 -1.69 7.46
C SER A 27 32.62 -1.72 8.09
N THR A 28 32.12 -2.94 8.30
CA THR A 28 30.89 -3.19 9.08
C THR A 28 31.00 -2.74 10.54
N TYR A 29 32.21 -2.58 11.08
CA TYR A 29 32.42 -2.06 12.44
C TYR A 29 32.10 -0.57 12.54
N ASN A 30 32.35 0.21 11.48
CA ASN A 30 32.01 1.63 11.44
C ASN A 30 30.49 1.86 11.38
N GLN A 31 29.75 0.87 10.89
CA GLN A 31 28.30 0.92 10.74
C GLN A 31 27.54 0.23 11.89
N TYR A 32 28.27 -0.30 12.90
CA TYR A 32 27.74 -1.06 14.05
C TYR A 32 26.79 -2.21 13.69
N LYS A 33 26.87 -2.73 12.46
CA LYS A 33 25.96 -3.76 11.96
C LYS A 33 26.71 -4.78 11.11
N PRO A 34 26.64 -6.09 11.42
CA PRO A 34 27.26 -7.12 10.61
C PRO A 34 26.54 -7.28 9.25
N ALA A 35 27.29 -7.75 8.26
CA ALA A 35 26.80 -7.99 6.91
C ALA A 35 26.29 -9.44 6.76
N LEU A 36 25.17 -9.60 6.07
CA LEU A 36 24.61 -10.91 5.73
C LEU A 36 25.04 -11.28 4.31
N PHE A 37 25.86 -12.32 4.19
CA PHE A 37 26.36 -12.84 2.92
C PHE A 37 25.64 -14.14 2.59
N ARG A 38 25.10 -14.24 1.38
CA ARG A 38 24.45 -15.46 0.87
C ARG A 38 25.34 -16.07 -0.19
N LEU A 39 25.73 -17.33 0.02
CA LEU A 39 26.54 -18.07 -0.93
C LEU A 39 25.62 -18.81 -1.91
N GLY A 40 25.96 -18.77 -3.20
CA GLY A 40 25.29 -19.53 -4.26
C GLY A 40 24.11 -18.81 -4.94
N ASP A 41 23.73 -17.60 -4.50
CA ASP A 41 22.66 -16.79 -5.11
C ASP A 41 23.17 -15.76 -6.14
N LYS A 42 24.48 -15.78 -6.43
CA LYS A 42 25.19 -14.86 -7.33
C LYS A 42 25.24 -13.40 -6.83
N SER A 43 24.88 -13.13 -5.58
CA SER A 43 25.05 -11.81 -4.97
C SER A 43 26.52 -11.49 -4.67
N LEU A 44 27.35 -12.52 -4.52
CA LEU A 44 28.80 -12.41 -4.30
C LEU A 44 29.57 -12.97 -5.49
N SER A 45 30.80 -12.50 -5.66
CA SER A 45 31.69 -13.08 -6.66
C SER A 45 32.15 -14.49 -6.24
N LEU A 46 32.36 -15.37 -7.23
CA LEU A 46 32.82 -16.75 -6.98
C LEU A 46 34.17 -16.80 -6.23
N ALA A 47 35.03 -15.80 -6.43
CA ALA A 47 36.31 -15.71 -5.75
C ALA A 47 36.13 -15.41 -4.25
N LEU A 48 35.20 -14.50 -3.92
CA LEU A 48 34.87 -14.17 -2.54
C LEU A 48 34.15 -15.33 -1.84
N GLU A 49 33.19 -15.98 -2.51
CA GLU A 49 32.50 -17.15 -1.96
C GLU A 49 33.47 -18.28 -1.59
N LYS A 50 34.44 -18.58 -2.45
CA LYS A 50 35.47 -19.61 -2.18
C LYS A 50 36.26 -19.35 -0.91
N GLN A 51 36.46 -18.08 -0.55
CA GLN A 51 37.20 -17.73 0.67
C GLN A 51 36.39 -17.94 1.95
N LEU A 52 35.05 -17.91 1.84
CA LEU A 52 34.11 -18.09 2.93
C LEU A 52 33.77 -19.56 3.19
N ILE A 53 33.74 -20.39 2.14
CA ILE A 53 33.46 -21.82 2.26
C ILE A 53 34.51 -22.50 3.15
N GLY A 54 34.04 -23.28 4.12
CA GLY A 54 34.88 -24.02 5.07
C GLY A 54 35.26 -23.26 6.34
N LEU A 55 34.88 -21.99 6.50
CA LEU A 55 35.11 -21.26 7.75
C LEU A 55 34.13 -21.71 8.84
N SER A 56 34.60 -21.70 10.08
CA SER A 56 33.79 -21.97 11.27
C SER A 56 33.20 -20.68 11.85
N VAL A 57 32.07 -20.80 12.56
CA VAL A 57 31.53 -19.70 13.38
C VAL A 57 32.56 -19.29 14.45
N GLY A 58 32.80 -17.97 14.57
CA GLY A 58 33.84 -17.36 15.40
C GLY A 58 35.21 -17.25 14.73
N GLU A 59 35.39 -17.81 13.53
CA GLU A 59 36.67 -17.78 12.82
C GLU A 59 36.91 -16.40 12.21
N LYS A 60 38.13 -15.88 12.44
CA LYS A 60 38.63 -14.67 11.79
C LYS A 60 39.59 -15.07 10.69
N LYS A 61 39.42 -14.51 9.51
CA LYS A 61 40.28 -14.79 8.36
C LYS A 61 40.65 -13.51 7.63
N THR A 62 41.90 -13.45 7.21
CA THR A 62 42.41 -12.40 6.34
C THR A 62 42.84 -13.00 5.01
N PHE A 63 42.40 -12.41 3.90
CA PHE A 63 42.79 -12.83 2.57
C PHE A 63 42.77 -11.65 1.60
N THR A 64 43.52 -11.76 0.51
CA THR A 64 43.60 -10.74 -0.54
C THR A 64 42.93 -11.28 -1.80
N LEU A 65 42.09 -10.45 -2.43
CA LEU A 65 41.51 -10.70 -3.74
C LEU A 65 41.82 -9.52 -4.66
N SER A 66 41.92 -9.77 -5.96
CA SER A 66 41.94 -8.69 -6.93
C SER A 66 40.56 -8.02 -6.97
N GLY A 67 40.52 -6.71 -7.18
CA GLY A 67 39.28 -5.97 -7.35
C GLY A 67 38.45 -6.49 -8.52
N GLU A 68 39.10 -6.99 -9.57
CA GLU A 68 38.46 -7.59 -10.73
C GLU A 68 37.67 -8.85 -10.34
N ASP A 69 38.23 -9.67 -9.45
CA ASP A 69 37.60 -10.88 -8.98
C ASP A 69 36.42 -10.62 -8.04
N VAL A 70 36.32 -9.43 -7.44
CA VAL A 70 35.26 -9.06 -6.49
C VAL A 70 34.16 -8.24 -7.16
N PHE A 71 34.55 -7.20 -7.91
CA PHE A 71 33.65 -6.21 -8.47
C PHE A 71 33.50 -6.31 -9.99
N GLY A 72 34.18 -7.26 -10.62
CA GLY A 72 34.22 -7.44 -12.06
C GLY A 72 35.36 -6.65 -12.71
N LYS A 73 35.72 -7.07 -13.93
CA LYS A 73 36.74 -6.39 -14.72
C LYS A 73 36.29 -4.98 -15.09
N PRO A 74 37.19 -3.98 -15.02
CA PRO A 74 36.91 -2.67 -15.56
C PRO A 74 36.43 -2.79 -17.01
N ASN A 75 35.23 -2.31 -17.28
CA ASN A 75 34.68 -2.25 -18.62
C ASN A 75 34.96 -0.86 -19.20
N PRO A 76 35.71 -0.76 -20.33
CA PRO A 76 35.92 0.50 -21.03
C PRO A 76 34.61 1.20 -21.41
N ASP A 77 33.54 0.46 -21.68
CA ASP A 77 32.22 1.02 -22.04
C ASP A 77 31.53 1.71 -20.84
N MET A 78 32.01 1.47 -19.62
CA MET A 78 31.54 2.16 -18.42
C MET A 78 32.28 3.49 -18.18
N ILE A 79 33.15 3.89 -19.11
CA ILE A 79 33.72 5.23 -19.16
C ILE A 79 32.89 6.04 -20.15
N GLN A 80 32.16 7.02 -19.64
CA GLN A 80 31.23 7.83 -20.41
C GLN A 80 31.71 9.27 -20.49
N TYR A 81 31.37 9.93 -21.59
CA TYR A 81 31.74 11.31 -21.86
C TYR A 81 30.47 12.16 -21.89
N PHE A 82 30.47 13.21 -21.09
CA PHE A 82 29.38 14.16 -20.98
C PHE A 82 29.86 15.54 -21.44
N MET A 83 28.93 16.37 -21.91
CA MET A 83 29.25 17.75 -22.24
C MET A 83 29.17 18.61 -20.96
N PRO A 84 30.00 19.67 -20.81
CA PRO A 84 29.92 20.58 -19.66
C PRO A 84 28.51 21.16 -19.43
N LYS A 85 27.73 21.34 -20.50
CA LYS A 85 26.33 21.79 -20.43
C LYS A 85 25.40 20.83 -19.68
N ASP A 86 25.73 19.54 -19.62
CA ASP A 86 24.90 18.52 -18.96
C ASP A 86 24.95 18.66 -17.43
N PHE A 87 25.87 19.50 -16.90
CA PHE A 87 26.06 19.77 -15.47
C PHE A 87 25.66 21.18 -15.05
N ILE A 88 24.97 21.96 -15.89
CA ILE A 88 24.63 23.39 -15.61
C ILE A 88 23.88 23.57 -14.28
N GLN A 89 23.01 22.63 -13.91
CA GLN A 89 22.23 22.70 -12.68
C GLN A 89 23.05 22.42 -11.41
N VAL A 90 24.17 21.69 -11.53
CA VAL A 90 24.98 21.19 -10.41
C VAL A 90 26.34 21.87 -10.33
N GLY A 91 26.74 22.60 -11.37
CA GLY A 91 28.08 23.18 -11.53
C GLY A 91 29.04 22.19 -12.20
N ILE A 92 30.11 22.72 -12.84
CA ILE A 92 31.15 21.88 -13.43
C ILE A 92 31.89 21.17 -12.28
N PRO A 93 31.89 19.82 -12.24
CA PRO A 93 32.49 19.08 -11.15
C PRO A 93 34.02 19.10 -11.23
N GLU A 94 34.68 18.91 -10.08
CA GLU A 94 36.13 18.71 -10.01
C GLU A 94 36.51 17.24 -10.32
N VAL A 95 37.74 17.03 -10.78
CA VAL A 95 38.29 15.67 -10.94
C VAL A 95 38.34 14.98 -9.58
N GLY A 96 37.79 13.77 -9.50
CA GLY A 96 37.61 13.00 -8.27
C GLY A 96 36.21 13.11 -7.65
N ALA A 97 35.35 14.01 -8.14
CA ALA A 97 33.98 14.13 -7.64
C ALA A 97 33.16 12.86 -7.92
N ILE A 98 32.41 12.42 -6.91
CA ILE A 98 31.45 11.31 -7.02
C ILE A 98 30.07 11.90 -7.25
N ILE A 99 29.44 11.54 -8.37
CA ILE A 99 28.14 12.07 -8.79
C ILE A 99 27.16 10.92 -8.95
N LEU A 100 25.93 11.12 -8.47
CA LEU A 100 24.83 10.17 -8.60
C LEU A 100 24.09 10.43 -9.92
N PHE A 101 24.04 9.43 -10.79
CA PHE A 101 23.33 9.47 -12.06
C PHE A 101 22.11 8.57 -11.99
N THR A 102 21.01 9.00 -12.60
CA THR A 102 19.81 8.18 -12.76
C THR A 102 19.75 7.65 -14.19
N THR A 103 19.66 6.35 -14.34
CA THR A 103 19.56 5.67 -15.64
C THR A 103 18.13 5.76 -16.19
N ILE A 104 17.96 5.45 -17.47
CA ILE A 104 16.66 5.53 -18.18
C ILE A 104 15.57 4.65 -17.54
N ASN A 105 15.97 3.56 -16.88
CA ASN A 105 15.08 2.65 -16.13
C ASN A 105 14.86 3.06 -14.67
N GLY A 106 15.31 4.25 -14.24
CA GLY A 106 15.12 4.79 -12.89
C GLY A 106 16.10 4.27 -11.84
N SER A 107 17.02 3.38 -12.19
CA SER A 107 18.10 2.95 -11.29
C SER A 107 19.12 4.07 -11.07
N GLN A 108 19.76 4.09 -9.91
CA GLN A 108 20.81 5.06 -9.61
C GLN A 108 22.19 4.42 -9.69
N MET A 109 23.15 5.12 -10.28
CA MET A 109 24.55 4.70 -10.38
C MET A 109 25.47 5.82 -9.93
N LEU A 110 26.53 5.48 -9.20
CA LEU A 110 27.57 6.44 -8.84
C LEU A 110 28.64 6.45 -9.93
N GLY A 111 29.00 7.63 -10.42
CA GLY A 111 30.08 7.85 -11.35
C GLY A 111 31.15 8.75 -10.75
N ILE A 112 32.43 8.43 -10.99
CA ILE A 112 33.57 9.26 -10.57
C ILE A 112 34.07 10.07 -11.75
N VAL A 113 34.19 11.38 -11.59
CA VAL A 113 34.77 12.27 -12.61
C VAL A 113 36.28 12.02 -12.68
N THR A 114 36.79 11.55 -13.81
CA THR A 114 38.21 11.23 -14.00
C THR A 114 38.97 12.28 -14.81
N ALA A 115 38.27 13.07 -15.62
CA ALA A 115 38.86 14.19 -16.36
C ALA A 115 37.81 15.27 -16.64
N VAL A 116 38.25 16.53 -16.65
CA VAL A 116 37.44 17.70 -16.99
C VAL A 116 38.22 18.55 -17.96
N THR A 117 37.63 18.83 -19.11
CA THR A 117 38.18 19.68 -20.18
C THR A 117 37.14 20.69 -20.62
N GLU A 118 37.53 21.68 -21.43
CA GLU A 118 36.56 22.64 -22.00
C GLU A 118 35.51 21.97 -22.90
N GLU A 119 35.83 20.82 -23.50
CA GLU A 119 34.96 20.14 -24.47
C GLU A 119 34.22 18.92 -23.90
N SER A 120 34.71 18.33 -22.81
CA SER A 120 34.15 17.09 -22.24
C SER A 120 34.46 16.88 -20.76
N ILE A 121 33.55 16.17 -20.09
CA ILE A 121 33.72 15.64 -18.73
C ILE A 121 33.67 14.11 -18.83
N THR A 122 34.74 13.45 -18.42
CA THR A 122 34.84 11.99 -18.41
C THR A 122 34.42 11.45 -17.07
N VAL A 123 33.46 10.53 -17.06
CA VAL A 123 32.92 9.90 -15.86
C VAL A 123 33.12 8.40 -15.96
N ASN A 124 33.76 7.81 -14.95
CA ASN A 124 33.98 6.38 -14.83
C ASN A 124 32.94 5.77 -13.89
N PHE A 125 32.13 4.85 -14.41
CA PHE A 125 31.11 4.10 -13.68
C PHE A 125 31.59 2.71 -13.24
N ASN A 126 32.84 2.35 -13.48
CA ASN A 126 33.42 1.13 -12.91
C ASN A 126 33.53 1.27 -11.39
N HIS A 127 33.43 0.15 -10.67
CA HIS A 127 33.60 0.15 -9.23
C HIS A 127 35.00 0.71 -8.87
N PRO A 128 35.13 1.67 -7.93
CA PRO A 128 36.40 2.38 -7.67
C PRO A 128 37.55 1.46 -7.25
N LEU A 129 37.20 0.31 -6.67
CA LEU A 129 38.14 -0.69 -6.20
C LEU A 129 38.42 -1.81 -7.21
N ALA A 130 37.78 -1.82 -8.39
CA ALA A 130 37.89 -2.91 -9.36
C ALA A 130 39.33 -3.12 -9.87
N ALA A 131 40.15 -2.07 -9.92
CA ALA A 131 41.54 -2.15 -10.39
C ALA A 131 42.58 -2.30 -9.26
N GLN A 132 42.14 -2.51 -8.02
CA GLN A 132 43.02 -2.53 -6.85
C GLN A 132 43.02 -3.92 -6.20
N ASN A 133 44.12 -4.32 -5.57
CA ASN A 133 44.09 -5.47 -4.68
C ASN A 133 43.46 -5.10 -3.35
N ILE A 134 42.64 -6.01 -2.83
CA ILE A 134 41.76 -5.75 -1.71
C ILE A 134 42.01 -6.78 -0.63
N ILE A 135 42.34 -6.29 0.57
CA ILE A 135 42.57 -7.12 1.74
C ILE A 135 41.27 -7.16 2.55
N PHE A 136 40.66 -8.34 2.61
CA PHE A 136 39.49 -8.61 3.45
C PHE A 136 39.94 -9.13 4.80
N ASN A 137 39.49 -8.48 5.87
CA ASN A 137 39.50 -9.04 7.22
C ASN A 137 38.07 -9.37 7.59
N ILE A 138 37.77 -10.66 7.74
CA ILE A 138 36.42 -11.12 8.08
C ILE A 138 36.40 -11.83 9.42
N GLU A 139 35.24 -11.80 10.06
CA GLU A 139 34.92 -12.53 11.29
C GLU A 139 33.53 -13.12 11.15
N VAL A 140 33.45 -14.44 11.09
CA VAL A 140 32.17 -15.14 10.96
C VAL A 140 31.47 -15.12 12.30
N LEU A 141 30.29 -14.50 12.38
CA LEU A 141 29.52 -14.41 13.62
C LEU A 141 28.51 -15.55 13.76
N GLU A 142 27.86 -15.90 12.65
CA GLU A 142 26.81 -16.92 12.66
C GLU A 142 26.69 -17.57 11.28
N LYS A 143 26.54 -18.89 11.26
CA LYS A 143 26.13 -19.64 10.07
C LYS A 143 24.63 -19.90 10.18
N LEU A 144 23.86 -19.30 9.29
CA LEU A 144 22.43 -19.56 9.17
C LEU A 144 22.25 -20.85 8.36
N THR A 145 21.92 -21.95 9.04
CA THR A 145 21.60 -23.22 8.37
C THR A 145 20.23 -23.12 7.69
N GLN A 146 20.15 -23.50 6.41
CA GLN A 146 18.89 -23.57 5.66
C GLN A 146 17.88 -24.58 6.25
N ASN A 147 18.29 -25.45 7.17
CA ASN A 147 17.39 -26.41 7.83
C ASN A 147 17.06 -25.93 9.25
N GLY A 148 15.97 -25.19 9.40
CA GLY A 148 15.40 -24.85 10.72
C GLY A 148 14.48 -23.64 10.78
N ARG A 149 14.51 -22.74 9.79
CA ARG A 149 13.44 -21.78 9.55
C ARG A 149 12.67 -22.26 8.33
N ASN A 150 11.38 -22.53 8.48
CA ASN A 150 10.49 -22.74 7.33
C ASN A 150 10.77 -21.63 6.32
N GLN A 151 11.15 -22.00 5.09
CA GLN A 151 11.27 -21.03 4.02
C GLN A 151 9.90 -20.39 3.83
N MET A 152 9.79 -19.15 4.28
CA MET A 152 8.55 -18.40 4.27
C MET A 152 8.52 -17.55 3.00
N GLN A 153 7.48 -17.72 2.22
CA GLN A 153 7.23 -16.97 0.99
C GLN A 153 6.07 -16.01 1.21
N ILE A 154 6.17 -14.79 0.68
CA ILE A 154 5.09 -13.81 0.69
C ILE A 154 4.40 -13.87 -0.67
N LEU A 155 3.11 -14.15 -0.69
CA LEU A 155 2.26 -13.95 -1.86
C LEU A 155 1.51 -12.63 -1.69
N LEU A 156 1.56 -11.77 -2.71
CA LEU A 156 0.95 -10.46 -2.68
C LEU A 156 -0.25 -10.42 -3.63
N ALA A 157 -1.44 -10.13 -3.10
CA ALA A 157 -2.65 -10.01 -3.91
C ALA A 157 -2.57 -8.82 -4.87
N ASN A 158 -3.17 -8.96 -6.05
CA ASN A 158 -3.37 -7.88 -7.00
C ASN A 158 -4.81 -7.96 -7.57
N PRO A 159 -5.63 -6.91 -7.50
CA PRO A 159 -5.34 -5.60 -6.89
C PRO A 159 -5.40 -5.62 -5.35
N ARG A 160 -4.77 -4.61 -4.73
CA ARG A 160 -4.73 -4.36 -3.27
C ARG A 160 -4.61 -2.87 -2.99
N GLY A 161 -4.89 -2.43 -1.77
CA GLY A 161 -4.63 -1.06 -1.34
C GLY A 161 -5.60 -0.05 -1.97
N PHE A 162 -5.18 1.20 -2.16
CA PHE A 162 -6.03 2.31 -2.59
C PHE A 162 -6.88 2.05 -3.83
N CYS A 163 -8.15 2.45 -3.76
CA CYS A 163 -9.03 2.55 -4.93
C CYS A 163 -9.13 4.02 -5.41
N ALA A 164 -9.69 4.24 -6.60
CA ALA A 164 -9.82 5.58 -7.19
C ALA A 164 -10.61 6.57 -6.30
N GLY A 165 -11.61 6.08 -5.57
CA GLY A 165 -12.41 6.92 -4.66
C GLY A 165 -11.63 7.38 -3.44
N VAL A 166 -10.81 6.49 -2.86
CA VAL A 166 -9.95 6.78 -1.71
C VAL A 166 -8.84 7.74 -2.10
N ASP A 167 -8.14 7.46 -3.20
CA ASP A 167 -7.05 8.31 -3.70
C ASP A 167 -7.53 9.75 -3.97
N ARG A 168 -8.69 9.88 -4.64
CA ARG A 168 -9.36 11.17 -4.83
C ARG A 168 -9.66 11.87 -3.51
N ALA A 169 -10.22 11.17 -2.53
CA ALA A 169 -10.66 11.78 -1.29
C ALA A 169 -9.49 12.28 -0.43
N ILE A 170 -8.42 11.50 -0.34
CA ILE A 170 -7.17 11.90 0.33
C ILE A 170 -6.57 13.10 -0.39
N SER A 171 -6.49 13.05 -1.73
CA SER A 171 -5.98 14.14 -2.55
C SER A 171 -6.75 15.45 -2.37
N ILE A 172 -8.06 15.39 -2.15
CA ILE A 172 -8.90 16.57 -1.89
C ILE A 172 -8.47 17.25 -0.58
N VAL A 173 -8.30 16.48 0.50
CA VAL A 173 -7.87 17.03 1.80
C VAL A 173 -6.44 17.56 1.70
N ASP A 174 -5.54 16.80 1.07
CA ASP A 174 -4.13 17.18 0.90
C ASP A 174 -3.97 18.48 0.12
N ARG A 175 -4.69 18.62 -1.00
CA ARG A 175 -4.66 19.84 -1.82
C ARG A 175 -5.34 21.01 -1.12
N ALA A 176 -6.42 20.77 -0.36
CA ALA A 176 -7.05 21.82 0.44
C ALA A 176 -6.08 22.35 1.50
N LEU A 177 -5.37 21.47 2.23
CA LEU A 177 -4.34 21.87 3.18
C LEU A 177 -3.19 22.64 2.51
N ALA A 178 -2.75 22.19 1.33
CA ALA A 178 -1.66 22.83 0.62
C ALA A 178 -2.02 24.21 0.05
N LEU A 179 -3.26 24.42 -0.41
CA LEU A 179 -3.71 25.66 -1.03
C LEU A 179 -4.22 26.69 -0.01
N TYR A 180 -4.91 26.24 1.04
CA TYR A 180 -5.60 27.13 1.98
C TYR A 180 -4.99 27.13 3.38
N GLY A 181 -4.04 26.23 3.66
CA GLY A 181 -3.43 26.08 4.97
C GLY A 181 -4.35 25.39 5.98
N ALA A 182 -3.84 25.23 7.20
CA ALA A 182 -4.60 24.69 8.33
C ALA A 182 -5.39 25.80 9.05
N PRO A 183 -6.56 25.50 9.66
CA PRO A 183 -7.21 24.19 9.72
C PRO A 183 -8.17 23.90 8.55
N ILE A 184 -8.26 22.63 8.16
CA ILE A 184 -9.29 22.13 7.23
C ILE A 184 -10.21 21.16 7.98
N TYR A 185 -11.51 21.43 7.99
CA TYR A 185 -12.48 20.59 8.69
C TYR A 185 -12.96 19.47 7.76
N VAL A 186 -13.00 18.25 8.28
CA VAL A 186 -13.46 17.07 7.55
C VAL A 186 -14.56 16.39 8.36
N ARG A 187 -15.74 16.19 7.77
CA ARG A 187 -16.83 15.49 8.44
C ARG A 187 -16.61 13.98 8.39
N HIS A 188 -16.50 13.37 9.56
CA HIS A 188 -16.02 12.01 9.80
C HIS A 188 -14.60 11.79 9.27
N GLU A 189 -14.00 10.64 9.56
CA GLU A 189 -12.77 10.21 8.89
C GLU A 189 -12.95 10.24 7.36
N VAL A 190 -12.00 10.87 6.64
CA VAL A 190 -12.08 10.99 5.17
C VAL A 190 -12.19 9.61 4.50
N VAL A 191 -11.47 8.64 5.07
CA VAL A 191 -11.50 7.21 4.77
C VAL A 191 -11.24 6.45 6.08
N HIS A 192 -11.76 5.23 6.23
CA HIS A 192 -11.50 4.40 7.41
C HIS A 192 -10.09 3.76 7.37
N ASN A 193 -9.08 4.57 7.67
CA ASN A 193 -7.71 4.11 7.89
C ASN A 193 -6.98 5.03 8.88
N ARG A 194 -6.56 4.47 10.02
CA ARG A 194 -5.96 5.23 11.11
C ARG A 194 -4.69 5.97 10.69
N TYR A 195 -3.81 5.33 9.93
CA TYR A 195 -2.55 5.95 9.47
C TYR A 195 -2.82 7.19 8.60
N VAL A 196 -3.77 7.08 7.66
CA VAL A 196 -4.16 8.21 6.78
C VAL A 196 -4.74 9.35 7.60
N VAL A 197 -5.67 9.04 8.51
CA VAL A 197 -6.34 10.03 9.37
C VAL A 197 -5.33 10.73 10.28
N ASP A 198 -4.43 9.98 10.92
CA ASP A 198 -3.41 10.53 11.82
C ASP A 198 -2.41 11.41 11.05
N ASN A 199 -2.00 11.03 9.84
CA ASN A 199 -1.13 11.83 8.99
C ASN A 199 -1.78 13.17 8.57
N LEU A 200 -3.04 13.13 8.14
CA LEU A 200 -3.79 14.34 7.78
C LEU A 200 -4.00 15.25 8.99
N ARG A 201 -4.27 14.67 10.18
CA ARG A 201 -4.43 15.43 11.42
C ARG A 201 -3.15 16.16 11.80
N GLN A 202 -2.00 15.49 11.70
CA GLN A 202 -0.69 16.11 11.95
C GLN A 202 -0.40 17.29 11.01
N ARG A 203 -0.98 17.28 9.80
CA ARG A 203 -0.84 18.36 8.82
C ARG A 203 -1.89 19.46 8.97
N GLY A 204 -2.83 19.34 9.91
CA GLY A 204 -3.81 20.37 10.25
C GLY A 204 -5.24 20.09 9.79
N ALA A 205 -5.56 18.87 9.38
CA ALA A 205 -6.97 18.46 9.22
C ALA A 205 -7.63 18.24 10.60
N ILE A 206 -8.86 18.73 10.75
CA ILE A 206 -9.67 18.55 11.96
C ILE A 206 -10.89 17.70 11.58
N PHE A 207 -10.95 16.48 12.12
CA PHE A 207 -12.06 15.56 11.89
C PHE A 207 -13.17 15.83 12.92
N ILE A 208 -14.39 16.05 12.45
CA ILE A 208 -15.58 16.42 13.25
C ILE A 208 -16.75 15.50 12.95
N GLU A 209 -17.68 15.36 13.88
CA GLU A 209 -18.88 14.53 13.71
C GLU A 209 -20.08 15.37 13.24
N GLN A 210 -20.24 16.56 13.81
CA GLN A 210 -21.36 17.47 13.57
C GLN A 210 -20.91 18.76 12.90
N ILE A 211 -21.73 19.26 11.96
CA ILE A 211 -21.45 20.51 11.24
C ILE A 211 -21.39 21.72 12.19
N SER A 212 -22.14 21.67 13.29
CA SER A 212 -22.14 22.69 14.35
C SER A 212 -20.76 22.93 14.98
N GLU A 213 -19.84 21.97 14.91
CA GLU A 213 -18.47 22.07 15.42
C GLU A 213 -17.56 22.92 14.51
N VAL A 214 -17.98 23.14 13.26
CA VAL A 214 -17.21 23.89 12.27
C VAL A 214 -17.46 25.39 12.47
N PRO A 215 -16.43 26.24 12.63
CA PRO A 215 -16.63 27.68 12.74
C PRO A 215 -17.02 28.32 11.39
N ASP A 216 -17.68 29.46 11.45
CA ASP A 216 -17.96 30.26 10.24
C ASP A 216 -16.65 30.74 9.59
N GLY A 217 -16.65 30.85 8.28
CA GLY A 217 -15.47 31.15 7.45
C GLY A 217 -14.53 29.95 7.26
N ALA A 218 -14.84 28.76 7.79
CA ALA A 218 -14.01 27.58 7.60
C ALA A 218 -14.19 26.92 6.22
N ILE A 219 -13.24 26.03 5.90
CA ILE A 219 -13.38 25.07 4.79
C ILE A 219 -13.82 23.73 5.37
N LEU A 220 -14.88 23.17 4.79
CA LEU A 220 -15.42 21.87 5.17
C LEU A 220 -15.30 20.87 4.01
N ILE A 221 -14.95 19.63 4.32
CA ILE A 221 -14.88 18.52 3.38
C ILE A 221 -15.77 17.38 3.88
N PHE A 222 -16.67 16.87 3.03
CA PHE A 222 -17.37 15.61 3.31
C PHE A 222 -16.49 14.42 2.95
N SER A 223 -16.50 13.37 3.78
CA SER A 223 -15.71 12.14 3.56
C SER A 223 -16.13 11.34 2.32
N ALA A 224 -15.33 10.34 1.95
CA ALA A 224 -15.56 9.49 0.79
C ALA A 224 -16.87 8.67 0.86
N HIS A 225 -17.36 8.41 2.08
CA HIS A 225 -18.55 7.62 2.36
C HIS A 225 -19.87 8.34 2.03
N GLY A 226 -19.83 9.66 1.85
CA GLY A 226 -21.01 10.46 1.56
C GLY A 226 -21.80 10.89 2.80
N VAL A 227 -22.76 11.78 2.55
CA VAL A 227 -23.60 12.39 3.59
C VAL A 227 -25.06 12.48 3.14
N SER A 228 -25.98 12.54 4.11
CA SER A 228 -27.41 12.70 3.88
C SER A 228 -27.76 14.06 3.26
N GLN A 229 -28.97 14.18 2.69
CA GLN A 229 -29.47 15.48 2.20
C GLN A 229 -29.61 16.50 3.32
N ALA A 230 -29.99 16.08 4.54
CA ALA A 230 -30.11 16.95 5.70
C ALA A 230 -28.76 17.60 6.04
N ILE A 231 -27.69 16.80 6.17
CA ILE A 231 -26.33 17.30 6.45
C ILE A 231 -25.84 18.22 5.32
N ARG A 232 -26.14 17.87 4.07
CA ARG A 232 -25.78 18.72 2.92
C ARG A 232 -26.50 20.07 2.96
N GLN A 233 -27.77 20.10 3.35
CA GLN A 233 -28.54 21.34 3.48
C GLN A 233 -28.06 22.17 4.66
N GLU A 234 -27.78 21.54 5.81
CA GLU A 234 -27.19 22.18 6.98
C GLU A 234 -25.88 22.89 6.62
N ALA A 235 -24.94 22.18 5.98
CA ALA A 235 -23.67 22.77 5.57
C ALA A 235 -23.83 23.93 4.57
N LYS A 236 -24.80 23.86 3.66
CA LYS A 236 -25.10 24.95 2.70
C LYS A 236 -25.67 26.21 3.35
N GLN A 237 -26.30 26.07 4.51
CA GLN A 237 -26.86 27.20 5.27
C GLN A 237 -25.81 27.88 6.15
N ARG A 238 -24.66 27.23 6.38
CA ARG A 238 -23.53 27.80 7.13
C ARG A 238 -22.73 28.78 6.28
N HIS A 239 -22.11 29.74 6.94
CA HIS A 239 -21.20 30.70 6.30
C HIS A 239 -19.81 30.10 6.10
N LEU A 240 -19.71 29.02 5.33
CA LEU A 240 -18.43 28.38 5.02
C LEU A 240 -17.70 29.14 3.90
N THR A 241 -16.37 29.25 3.99
CA THR A 241 -15.55 29.80 2.89
C THR A 241 -15.64 28.88 1.67
N MET A 242 -15.61 27.57 1.91
CA MET A 242 -15.73 26.58 0.85
C MET A 242 -16.22 25.24 1.39
N LEU A 243 -16.97 24.54 0.56
CA LEU A 243 -17.47 23.19 0.83
C LEU A 243 -17.00 22.27 -0.29
N PHE A 244 -16.15 21.30 0.05
CA PHE A 244 -15.74 20.25 -0.88
C PHE A 244 -16.44 18.94 -0.58
N ASP A 245 -16.72 18.20 -1.65
CA ASP A 245 -17.38 16.91 -1.57
C ASP A 245 -16.43 15.81 -2.05
N ALA A 246 -15.83 15.10 -1.09
CA ALA A 246 -14.96 13.98 -1.37
C ALA A 246 -15.72 12.66 -1.56
N THR A 247 -17.07 12.67 -1.49
CA THR A 247 -17.90 11.47 -1.72
C THR A 247 -17.45 10.75 -2.98
N CYS A 248 -17.22 9.45 -2.88
CA CYS A 248 -16.85 8.63 -4.02
C CYS A 248 -17.93 8.74 -5.12
N PRO A 249 -17.56 8.93 -6.40
CA PRO A 249 -18.54 8.96 -7.49
C PRO A 249 -19.44 7.72 -7.57
N LEU A 250 -18.93 6.55 -7.16
CA LEU A 250 -19.71 5.32 -7.12
C LEU A 250 -20.74 5.29 -5.98
N VAL A 251 -20.46 5.94 -4.85
CA VAL A 251 -21.45 6.16 -3.78
C VAL A 251 -22.49 7.19 -4.24
N THR A 252 -22.04 8.28 -4.88
CA THR A 252 -22.94 9.29 -5.46
C THR A 252 -23.93 8.67 -6.46
N LYS A 253 -23.51 7.69 -7.26
CA LYS A 253 -24.41 6.92 -8.15
C LYS A 253 -25.56 6.28 -7.37
N VAL A 254 -25.27 5.60 -6.25
CA VAL A 254 -26.28 4.97 -5.40
C VAL A 254 -27.21 6.02 -4.79
N HIS A 255 -26.65 7.12 -4.28
CA HIS A 255 -27.44 8.25 -3.76
C HIS A 255 -28.46 8.79 -4.78
N MET A 256 -28.06 8.89 -6.05
CA MET A 256 -28.93 9.39 -7.11
C MET A 256 -30.10 8.44 -7.43
N GLU A 257 -29.90 7.12 -7.31
CA GLU A 257 -30.97 6.14 -7.46
C GLU A 257 -31.95 6.21 -6.28
N VAL A 258 -31.47 6.33 -5.04
CA VAL A 258 -32.34 6.49 -3.86
C VAL A 258 -33.14 7.80 -3.94
N ALA A 259 -32.49 8.90 -4.31
CA ALA A 259 -33.17 10.18 -4.52
C ALA A 259 -34.19 10.12 -5.67
N ARG A 260 -33.97 9.28 -6.69
CA ARG A 260 -34.95 9.04 -7.77
C ARG A 260 -36.15 8.21 -7.26
N ALA A 261 -35.93 7.19 -6.44
CA ALA A 261 -36.99 6.41 -5.82
C ALA A 261 -37.86 7.30 -4.90
N SER A 262 -37.22 8.10 -4.04
CA SER A 262 -37.87 9.08 -3.17
C SER A 262 -38.75 10.04 -3.98
N ARG A 263 -38.23 10.67 -5.04
CA ARG A 263 -39.03 11.58 -5.89
C ARG A 263 -40.28 10.94 -6.50
N LYS A 264 -40.27 9.62 -6.71
CA LYS A 264 -41.40 8.87 -7.27
C LYS A 264 -42.35 8.31 -6.21
N GLY A 265 -42.05 8.51 -4.92
CA GLY A 265 -42.78 7.85 -3.82
C GLY A 265 -42.66 6.32 -3.87
N LYS A 266 -41.64 5.81 -4.55
CA LYS A 266 -41.38 4.39 -4.72
C LYS A 266 -40.60 3.88 -3.51
N GLU A 267 -41.02 2.78 -2.90
CA GLU A 267 -40.31 2.21 -1.75
C GLU A 267 -38.94 1.66 -2.17
N ALA A 268 -37.96 1.78 -1.26
CA ALA A 268 -36.59 1.37 -1.51
C ALA A 268 -36.03 0.56 -0.34
N ILE A 269 -35.25 -0.48 -0.65
CA ILE A 269 -34.54 -1.32 0.30
C ILE A 269 -33.04 -1.12 0.07
N LEU A 270 -32.30 -0.76 1.12
CA LEU A 270 -30.85 -0.77 1.11
C LEU A 270 -30.38 -2.08 1.76
N ILE A 271 -29.52 -2.81 1.06
CA ILE A 271 -28.69 -3.85 1.66
C ILE A 271 -27.43 -3.17 2.18
N GLY A 272 -27.16 -3.23 3.47
CA GLY A 272 -26.01 -2.55 4.07
C GLY A 272 -25.94 -2.71 5.59
N HIS A 273 -24.80 -2.37 6.18
CA HIS A 273 -24.60 -2.51 7.63
C HIS A 273 -25.13 -1.32 8.43
N VAL A 274 -25.92 -1.58 9.47
CA VAL A 274 -26.43 -0.53 10.37
C VAL A 274 -25.27 0.25 11.00
N GLY A 275 -25.45 1.57 11.09
CA GLY A 275 -24.45 2.48 11.68
C GLY A 275 -23.23 2.76 10.79
N HIS A 276 -23.14 2.19 9.58
CA HIS A 276 -22.07 2.56 8.66
C HIS A 276 -22.34 3.94 8.03
N PRO A 277 -21.36 4.87 7.97
CA PRO A 277 -21.56 6.23 7.45
C PRO A 277 -22.14 6.28 6.02
N GLU A 278 -21.72 5.35 5.16
CA GLU A 278 -22.26 5.22 3.80
C GLU A 278 -23.75 4.85 3.78
N VAL A 279 -24.19 4.00 4.73
CA VAL A 279 -25.58 3.59 4.88
C VAL A 279 -26.41 4.77 5.38
N GLU A 280 -25.95 5.49 6.39
CA GLU A 280 -26.62 6.71 6.87
C GLU A 280 -26.74 7.77 5.77
N GLY A 281 -25.66 7.98 5.01
CA GLY A 281 -25.63 8.87 3.86
C GLY A 281 -26.65 8.48 2.79
N THR A 282 -26.69 7.19 2.45
CA THR A 282 -27.56 6.64 1.39
C THR A 282 -29.03 6.64 1.80
N MET A 283 -29.35 6.15 3.01
CA MET A 283 -30.71 6.20 3.58
C MET A 283 -31.22 7.64 3.66
N GLY A 284 -30.35 8.57 4.05
CA GLY A 284 -30.64 9.99 4.16
C GLY A 284 -30.83 10.73 2.83
N GLN A 285 -30.83 10.03 1.69
CA GLN A 285 -31.29 10.57 0.39
C GLN A 285 -32.80 10.40 0.19
N TYR A 286 -33.46 9.56 0.99
CA TYR A 286 -34.88 9.31 0.92
C TYR A 286 -35.64 10.23 1.89
N ASN A 287 -36.72 10.86 1.43
CA ASN A 287 -37.49 11.81 2.25
C ASN A 287 -38.97 11.92 1.87
N ASN A 288 -39.47 11.08 0.96
CA ASN A 288 -40.86 11.15 0.53
C ASN A 288 -41.76 10.33 1.47
N PRO A 289 -42.71 10.95 2.18
CA PRO A 289 -43.57 10.25 3.13
C PRO A 289 -44.58 9.29 2.46
N ALA A 290 -44.80 9.39 1.15
CA ALA A 290 -45.70 8.50 0.42
C ALA A 290 -45.11 7.10 0.18
N GLY A 291 -43.78 6.97 0.22
CA GLY A 291 -43.08 5.69 0.19
C GLY A 291 -42.38 5.42 1.51
N ASP A 292 -41.27 4.68 1.47
CA ASP A 292 -40.42 4.42 2.63
C ASP A 292 -39.03 3.92 2.22
N MET A 293 -38.10 3.92 3.17
CA MET A 293 -36.74 3.41 3.00
C MET A 293 -36.43 2.39 4.09
N TYR A 294 -36.10 1.16 3.66
CA TYR A 294 -35.82 0.04 4.55
C TYR A 294 -34.34 -0.34 4.50
N LEU A 295 -33.82 -0.89 5.59
CA LEU A 295 -32.46 -1.44 5.68
C LEU A 295 -32.55 -2.93 6.02
N VAL A 296 -31.78 -3.75 5.31
CA VAL A 296 -31.63 -5.19 5.59
C VAL A 296 -30.16 -5.59 5.58
N GLU A 297 -29.77 -6.52 6.45
CA GLU A 297 -28.39 -7.04 6.54
C GLU A 297 -28.32 -8.55 6.22
N SER A 298 -29.46 -9.23 6.19
CA SER A 298 -29.54 -10.69 6.10
C SER A 298 -30.80 -11.18 5.37
N PRO A 299 -30.80 -12.41 4.85
CA PRO A 299 -32.02 -13.06 4.34
C PRO A 299 -33.15 -13.13 5.38
N GLU A 300 -32.81 -13.26 6.66
CA GLU A 300 -33.78 -13.27 7.76
C GLU A 300 -34.49 -11.92 7.90
N ASP A 301 -33.79 -10.81 7.71
CA ASP A 301 -34.41 -9.47 7.72
C ASP A 301 -35.39 -9.32 6.56
N VAL A 302 -35.02 -9.82 5.38
CA VAL A 302 -35.90 -9.85 4.20
C VAL A 302 -37.19 -10.61 4.49
N SER A 303 -37.09 -11.76 5.18
CA SER A 303 -38.27 -12.58 5.50
C SER A 303 -39.27 -11.88 6.43
N LYS A 304 -38.78 -10.97 7.29
CA LYS A 304 -39.57 -10.22 8.26
C LYS A 304 -40.03 -8.86 7.73
N LEU A 305 -39.53 -8.45 6.57
CA LEU A 305 -39.75 -7.12 6.03
C LEU A 305 -41.20 -6.95 5.59
N GLN A 306 -41.81 -5.86 6.07
CA GLN A 306 -43.14 -5.41 5.65
C GLN A 306 -42.97 -4.12 4.86
N VAL A 307 -43.50 -4.11 3.63
CA VAL A 307 -43.52 -2.95 2.74
C VAL A 307 -44.98 -2.58 2.42
N LYS A 308 -45.21 -1.36 1.94
CA LYS A 308 -46.57 -0.85 1.65
C LYS A 308 -47.10 -1.35 0.30
N ASP A 309 -46.23 -1.42 -0.73
CA ASP A 309 -46.53 -1.87 -2.08
C ASP A 309 -45.36 -2.68 -2.69
N GLU A 310 -45.50 -4.00 -2.64
CA GLU A 310 -44.51 -4.96 -3.18
C GLU A 310 -44.30 -4.84 -4.69
N ASN A 311 -45.23 -4.22 -5.43
CA ASN A 311 -45.12 -4.03 -6.89
C ASN A 311 -44.41 -2.72 -7.26
N ASN A 312 -44.23 -1.82 -6.30
CA ASN A 312 -43.52 -0.56 -6.49
C ASN A 312 -42.33 -0.48 -5.53
N LEU A 313 -41.43 -1.45 -5.65
CA LEU A 313 -40.27 -1.62 -4.78
C LEU A 313 -38.97 -1.64 -5.58
N CYS A 314 -37.90 -1.09 -5.02
CA CYS A 314 -36.55 -1.20 -5.57
C CYS A 314 -35.53 -1.50 -4.49
N PHE A 315 -34.35 -1.98 -4.89
CA PHE A 315 -33.24 -2.15 -3.96
C PHE A 315 -31.94 -1.55 -4.48
N MET A 316 -31.07 -1.22 -3.53
CA MET A 316 -29.70 -0.75 -3.72
C MET A 316 -28.80 -1.47 -2.72
N THR A 317 -27.49 -1.42 -2.93
CA THR A 317 -26.53 -2.01 -1.97
C THR A 317 -25.47 -1.01 -1.56
N GLN A 318 -24.95 -1.18 -0.35
CA GLN A 318 -23.70 -0.55 0.06
C GLN A 318 -22.53 -1.06 -0.82
N THR A 319 -21.58 -0.19 -1.13
CA THR A 319 -20.51 -0.46 -2.13
C THR A 319 -19.39 -1.38 -1.64
N THR A 320 -19.34 -1.68 -0.35
CA THR A 320 -18.24 -2.35 0.36
C THR A 320 -18.62 -3.71 0.97
N LEU A 321 -19.78 -4.26 0.60
CA LEU A 321 -20.28 -5.53 1.11
C LEU A 321 -19.53 -6.75 0.56
N SER A 322 -19.70 -7.88 1.25
CA SER A 322 -19.35 -9.21 0.73
C SER A 322 -20.19 -9.53 -0.50
N VAL A 323 -19.54 -9.83 -1.63
CA VAL A 323 -20.25 -10.17 -2.88
C VAL A 323 -21.12 -11.43 -2.69
N ASP A 324 -20.59 -12.43 -1.98
CA ASP A 324 -21.26 -13.71 -1.77
C ASP A 324 -22.47 -13.58 -0.83
N ASP A 325 -22.33 -12.83 0.27
CA ASP A 325 -23.46 -12.64 1.21
C ASP A 325 -24.56 -11.79 0.61
N THR A 326 -24.17 -10.76 -0.15
CA THR A 326 -25.12 -9.87 -0.81
C THR A 326 -25.93 -10.63 -1.85
N ALA A 327 -25.31 -11.57 -2.59
CA ALA A 327 -26.03 -12.42 -3.52
C ALA A 327 -27.15 -13.21 -2.83
N HIS A 328 -26.89 -13.80 -1.65
CA HIS A 328 -27.93 -14.51 -0.90
C HIS A 328 -29.08 -13.61 -0.43
N ILE A 329 -28.79 -12.36 -0.05
CA ILE A 329 -29.82 -11.39 0.33
C ILE A 329 -30.66 -10.98 -0.89
N ILE A 330 -30.02 -10.77 -2.04
CA ILE A 330 -30.69 -10.45 -3.30
C ILE A 330 -31.59 -11.62 -3.75
N ASP A 331 -31.13 -12.85 -3.64
CA ASP A 331 -31.93 -14.04 -3.95
C ASP A 331 -33.17 -14.14 -3.04
N ALA A 332 -33.01 -13.84 -1.75
CA ALA A 332 -34.12 -13.75 -0.81
C ALA A 332 -35.10 -12.62 -1.18
N LEU A 333 -34.60 -11.44 -1.57
CA LEU A 333 -35.43 -10.32 -2.03
C LEU A 333 -36.22 -10.66 -3.28
N ASN A 334 -35.58 -11.23 -4.30
CA ASN A 334 -36.25 -11.62 -5.55
C ASN A 334 -37.29 -12.73 -5.32
N SER A 335 -37.01 -13.65 -4.40
CA SER A 335 -37.95 -14.72 -4.03
C SER A 335 -39.16 -14.17 -3.26
N ARG A 336 -38.95 -13.21 -2.36
CA ARG A 336 -40.01 -12.61 -1.53
C ARG A 336 -40.81 -11.54 -2.28
N PHE A 337 -40.16 -10.76 -3.14
CA PHE A 337 -40.72 -9.63 -3.89
C PHE A 337 -40.38 -9.78 -5.38
N PRO A 338 -41.12 -10.63 -6.14
CA PRO A 338 -40.77 -10.95 -7.54
C PRO A 338 -40.73 -9.76 -8.51
N ASN A 339 -41.41 -8.66 -8.16
CA ASN A 339 -41.47 -7.43 -8.97
C ASN A 339 -40.45 -6.36 -8.52
N ILE A 340 -39.57 -6.67 -7.57
CA ILE A 340 -38.56 -5.72 -7.10
C ILE A 340 -37.59 -5.35 -8.23
N ILE A 341 -37.27 -4.06 -8.32
CA ILE A 341 -36.35 -3.56 -9.34
C ILE A 341 -35.00 -3.22 -8.71
N GLY A 342 -33.93 -3.86 -9.17
CA GLY A 342 -32.57 -3.56 -8.74
C GLY A 342 -31.63 -3.23 -9.90
N PRO A 343 -30.34 -3.00 -9.60
CA PRO A 343 -29.28 -3.02 -10.61
C PRO A 343 -29.19 -4.41 -11.26
N ARG A 344 -28.42 -4.53 -12.35
CA ARG A 344 -28.23 -5.83 -13.05
C ARG A 344 -27.66 -6.93 -12.15
N LYS A 345 -26.88 -6.54 -11.13
CA LYS A 345 -26.32 -7.45 -10.13
C LYS A 345 -26.46 -6.81 -8.75
N ASP A 346 -25.61 -5.84 -8.44
CA ASP A 346 -25.56 -5.10 -7.19
C ASP A 346 -24.92 -3.72 -7.45
N ASP A 347 -24.77 -2.89 -6.41
CA ASP A 347 -24.01 -1.64 -6.44
C ASP A 347 -22.64 -1.78 -5.75
N ILE A 348 -22.15 -3.01 -5.54
CA ILE A 348 -20.81 -3.25 -5.01
C ILE A 348 -19.79 -2.72 -6.03
N CYS A 349 -18.85 -1.91 -5.56
CA CYS A 349 -17.93 -1.24 -6.48
C CYS A 349 -16.86 -2.19 -7.02
N TYR A 350 -16.28 -1.84 -8.18
CA TYR A 350 -15.22 -2.62 -8.82
C TYR A 350 -14.08 -2.96 -7.85
N ALA A 351 -13.67 -2.00 -7.03
CA ALA A 351 -12.55 -2.14 -6.12
C ALA A 351 -12.81 -3.20 -5.04
N THR A 352 -14.04 -3.28 -4.53
CA THR A 352 -14.47 -4.29 -3.56
C THR A 352 -14.49 -5.68 -4.21
N THR A 353 -15.12 -5.80 -5.37
CA THR A 353 -15.21 -7.06 -6.12
C THR A 353 -13.83 -7.61 -6.44
N ASN A 354 -12.97 -6.80 -7.07
CA ASN A 354 -11.64 -7.23 -7.50
C ASN A 354 -10.75 -7.62 -6.31
N ARG A 355 -10.80 -6.87 -5.20
CA ARG A 355 -10.02 -7.21 -3.98
C ARG A 355 -10.53 -8.48 -3.32
N GLN A 356 -11.83 -8.74 -3.31
CA GLN A 356 -12.37 -10.02 -2.80
C GLN A 356 -11.97 -11.19 -3.69
N GLU A 357 -11.99 -11.03 -5.01
CA GLU A 357 -11.51 -12.04 -5.95
C GLU A 357 -10.01 -12.33 -5.75
N ALA A 358 -9.18 -11.29 -5.68
CA ALA A 358 -7.75 -11.42 -5.41
C ALA A 358 -7.47 -12.06 -4.04
N ALA A 359 -8.22 -11.69 -3.00
CA ALA A 359 -8.10 -12.30 -1.67
C ALA A 359 -8.54 -13.76 -1.66
N ARG A 360 -9.54 -14.14 -2.47
CA ARG A 360 -9.97 -15.54 -2.63
C ARG A 360 -8.90 -16.38 -3.28
N GLU A 361 -8.28 -15.89 -4.35
CA GLU A 361 -7.15 -16.57 -4.99
C GLU A 361 -5.96 -16.70 -4.01
N LEU A 362 -5.67 -15.61 -3.29
CA LEU A 362 -4.61 -15.58 -2.29
C LEU A 362 -4.84 -16.62 -1.19
N ALA A 363 -6.05 -16.70 -0.64
CA ALA A 363 -6.41 -17.65 0.41
C ALA A 363 -6.29 -19.12 -0.05
N ASN A 364 -6.54 -19.40 -1.33
CA ASN A 364 -6.36 -20.75 -1.87
C ASN A 364 -4.90 -21.20 -1.91
N LYS A 365 -3.96 -20.26 -2.00
CA LYS A 365 -2.51 -20.53 -2.14
C LYS A 365 -1.74 -20.35 -0.83
N ALA A 366 -2.23 -19.51 0.08
CA ALA A 366 -1.56 -19.18 1.33
C ALA A 366 -1.96 -20.09 2.50
N ASP A 367 -1.07 -20.21 3.49
CA ASP A 367 -1.36 -20.87 4.78
C ASP A 367 -2.05 -19.93 5.76
N ILE A 368 -1.74 -18.63 5.66
CA ILE A 368 -2.25 -17.53 6.48
C ILE A 368 -2.43 -16.31 5.59
N VAL A 369 -3.46 -15.49 5.85
CA VAL A 369 -3.69 -14.23 5.14
C VAL A 369 -3.63 -13.07 6.12
N LEU A 370 -2.74 -12.11 5.84
CA LEU A 370 -2.66 -10.83 6.52
C LEU A 370 -3.31 -9.77 5.64
N VAL A 371 -4.26 -9.03 6.20
CA VAL A 371 -4.97 -7.94 5.55
C VAL A 371 -4.59 -6.63 6.22
N VAL A 372 -3.93 -5.74 5.47
CA VAL A 372 -3.63 -4.39 5.96
C VAL A 372 -4.91 -3.55 5.89
N GLY A 373 -5.36 -3.04 7.04
CA GLY A 373 -6.55 -2.19 7.14
C GLY A 373 -7.02 -2.01 8.59
N SER A 374 -7.76 -0.93 8.83
CA SER A 374 -8.26 -0.61 10.16
C SER A 374 -9.55 -1.36 10.50
N LYS A 375 -9.80 -1.59 11.79
CA LYS A 375 -10.98 -2.33 12.28
C LYS A 375 -12.33 -1.74 11.84
N ASN A 376 -12.41 -0.43 11.66
CA ASN A 376 -13.62 0.26 11.19
C ASN A 376 -13.79 0.23 9.65
N SER A 377 -12.87 -0.38 8.89
CA SER A 377 -12.98 -0.51 7.44
C SER A 377 -13.82 -1.73 7.06
N SER A 378 -15.06 -1.50 6.59
CA SER A 378 -15.97 -2.57 6.14
C SER A 378 -15.29 -3.49 5.10
N ASN A 379 -14.73 -2.91 4.03
CA ASN A 379 -14.09 -3.68 2.97
C ASN A 379 -12.89 -4.50 3.47
N SER A 380 -12.06 -3.97 4.39
CA SER A 380 -10.90 -4.69 4.92
C SER A 380 -11.33 -5.90 5.75
N ASN A 381 -12.39 -5.74 6.57
CA ASN A 381 -12.97 -6.86 7.32
C ASN A 381 -13.47 -7.96 6.38
N ARG A 382 -14.15 -7.60 5.27
CA ARG A 382 -14.62 -8.58 4.29
C ARG A 382 -13.49 -9.43 3.71
N LEU A 383 -12.31 -8.84 3.47
CA LEU A 383 -11.14 -9.59 2.96
C LEU A 383 -10.61 -10.60 4.00
N ALA A 384 -10.55 -10.21 5.28
CA ALA A 384 -10.09 -11.09 6.36
C ALA A 384 -11.08 -12.24 6.60
N GLU A 385 -12.38 -11.94 6.61
CA GLU A 385 -13.45 -12.94 6.72
C GLU A 385 -13.46 -13.92 5.55
N LEU A 386 -13.15 -13.45 4.34
CA LEU A 386 -13.06 -14.32 3.16
C LEU A 386 -11.98 -15.39 3.35
N ALA A 387 -10.80 -15.01 3.86
CA ALA A 387 -9.75 -15.98 4.17
C ALA A 387 -10.20 -16.99 5.24
N GLN A 388 -10.92 -16.53 6.27
CA GLN A 388 -11.45 -17.39 7.33
C GLN A 388 -12.49 -18.39 6.78
N ARG A 389 -13.37 -17.96 5.86
CA ARG A 389 -14.34 -18.85 5.20
C ARG A 389 -13.67 -19.88 4.29
N ALA A 390 -12.49 -19.57 3.74
CA ALA A 390 -11.65 -20.51 3.02
C ALA A 390 -10.87 -21.48 3.95
N GLY A 391 -11.10 -21.42 5.26
CA GLY A 391 -10.45 -22.28 6.25
C GLY A 391 -9.01 -21.87 6.58
N LYS A 392 -8.62 -20.63 6.25
CA LYS A 392 -7.28 -20.09 6.53
C LYS A 392 -7.35 -19.07 7.67
N PRO A 393 -6.34 -18.99 8.56
CA PRO A 393 -6.23 -17.87 9.49
C PRO A 393 -6.15 -16.56 8.71
N GLY A 394 -7.14 -15.68 8.92
CA GLY A 394 -7.21 -14.35 8.34
C GLY A 394 -7.11 -13.30 9.45
N TYR A 395 -6.07 -12.46 9.41
CA TYR A 395 -5.82 -11.41 10.40
C TYR A 395 -5.91 -10.03 9.76
N LEU A 396 -6.70 -9.15 10.38
CA LEU A 396 -6.74 -7.73 10.06
C LEU A 396 -5.71 -7.00 10.93
N ILE A 397 -4.79 -6.28 10.30
CA ILE A 397 -3.70 -5.54 10.95
C ILE A 397 -3.68 -4.08 10.48
N ASP A 398 -3.51 -3.15 11.41
CA ASP A 398 -3.36 -1.72 11.09
C ASP A 398 -1.93 -1.43 10.62
N SER A 399 -0.94 -2.14 11.15
CA SER A 399 0.48 -1.91 10.89
C SER A 399 1.33 -3.19 11.00
N ALA A 400 2.61 -3.08 10.62
CA ALA A 400 3.58 -4.17 10.77
C ALA A 400 3.81 -4.59 12.24
N ASP A 401 3.60 -3.68 13.20
CA ASP A 401 3.80 -3.94 14.62
C ASP A 401 2.72 -4.86 15.22
N ASP A 402 1.56 -4.97 14.56
CA ASP A 402 0.49 -5.86 15.01
C ASP A 402 0.82 -7.34 14.76
N ILE A 403 1.80 -7.63 13.89
CA ILE A 403 2.18 -8.99 13.51
C ILE A 403 2.78 -9.72 14.71
N GLN A 404 2.08 -10.77 15.15
CA GLN A 404 2.56 -11.64 16.20
C GLN A 404 3.37 -12.80 15.63
N GLU A 405 4.61 -12.98 16.10
CA GLU A 405 5.52 -14.02 15.57
C GLU A 405 4.93 -15.43 15.67
N HIS A 406 4.11 -15.70 16.70
CA HIS A 406 3.48 -17.00 16.87
C HIS A 406 2.44 -17.33 15.78
N TRP A 407 1.86 -16.33 15.10
CA TRP A 407 0.96 -16.55 13.95
C TRP A 407 1.69 -17.18 12.78
N LEU A 408 2.98 -16.89 12.64
CA LEU A 408 3.80 -17.29 11.51
C LEU A 408 4.49 -18.64 11.74
N LYS A 409 4.37 -19.20 12.94
CA LYS A 409 4.99 -20.48 13.30
C LYS A 409 4.41 -21.59 12.41
N ASN A 410 5.30 -22.33 11.76
CA ASN A 410 4.98 -23.41 10.83
C ASN A 410 4.26 -22.98 9.54
N MET A 411 4.12 -21.68 9.26
CA MET A 411 3.58 -21.19 7.99
C MET A 411 4.69 -21.17 6.93
N GLN A 412 4.38 -21.64 5.71
CA GLN A 412 5.30 -21.60 4.58
C GLN A 412 4.93 -20.48 3.61
N ILE A 413 3.63 -20.24 3.42
CA ILE A 413 3.15 -19.23 2.48
C ILE A 413 2.27 -18.22 3.22
N ILE A 414 2.73 -16.97 3.28
CA ILE A 414 1.97 -15.85 3.83
C ILE A 414 1.32 -15.09 2.69
N GLY A 415 0.00 -15.08 2.67
CA GLY A 415 -0.74 -14.18 1.82
C GLY A 415 -0.80 -12.79 2.43
N LEU A 416 -0.47 -11.77 1.64
CA LEU A 416 -0.60 -10.37 2.01
C LEU A 416 -1.53 -9.65 1.05
N THR A 417 -2.50 -8.93 1.59
CA THR A 417 -3.35 -8.01 0.83
C THR A 417 -3.63 -6.76 1.66
N ALA A 418 -4.34 -5.80 1.08
CA ALA A 418 -4.68 -4.54 1.74
C ALA A 418 -6.06 -4.07 1.30
N GLY A 419 -6.83 -3.56 2.27
CA GLY A 419 -8.13 -2.96 1.98
C GLY A 419 -8.01 -1.67 1.17
N ALA A 420 -9.14 -1.22 0.62
CA ALA A 420 -9.24 -0.06 -0.26
C ALA A 420 -8.75 1.26 0.36
N SER A 421 -8.70 1.35 1.69
CA SER A 421 -8.27 2.53 2.45
C SER A 421 -6.83 2.46 2.96
N ALA A 422 -6.11 1.35 2.73
CA ALA A 422 -4.76 1.15 3.25
C ALA A 422 -3.69 1.62 2.24
N PRO A 423 -2.79 2.55 2.62
CA PRO A 423 -1.74 3.02 1.74
C PRO A 423 -0.64 1.97 1.53
N ASP A 424 0.00 2.00 0.35
CA ASP A 424 1.05 1.05 -0.04
C ASP A 424 2.26 1.06 0.91
N ILE A 425 2.55 2.18 1.58
CA ILE A 425 3.63 2.26 2.57
C ILE A 425 3.44 1.27 3.73
N LEU A 426 2.21 1.03 4.19
CA LEU A 426 1.94 0.06 5.24
C LEU A 426 2.17 -1.37 4.75
N VAL A 427 1.83 -1.66 3.49
CA VAL A 427 2.09 -2.95 2.85
C VAL A 427 3.60 -3.20 2.77
N ARG A 428 4.37 -2.20 2.35
CA ARG A 428 5.85 -2.29 2.32
C ARG A 428 6.45 -2.54 3.69
N GLN A 429 5.98 -1.82 4.72
CA GLN A 429 6.43 -2.04 6.10
C GLN A 429 6.11 -3.45 6.60
N VAL A 430 4.93 -3.98 6.25
CA VAL A 430 4.57 -5.38 6.57
C VAL A 430 5.50 -6.35 5.84
N ILE A 431 5.78 -6.13 4.56
CA ILE A 431 6.76 -6.95 3.80
C ILE A 431 8.12 -6.91 4.49
N GLU A 432 8.65 -5.73 4.80
CA GLU A 432 9.93 -5.56 5.49
C GLU A 432 9.97 -6.31 6.82
N ARG A 433 8.90 -6.23 7.62
CA ARG A 433 8.77 -6.97 8.87
C ARG A 433 8.77 -8.48 8.65
N LEU A 434 8.03 -8.98 7.66
CA LEU A 434 8.01 -10.41 7.31
C LEU A 434 9.38 -10.91 6.83
N MET A 435 10.12 -10.09 6.06
CA MET A 435 11.49 -10.40 5.63
C MET A 435 12.44 -10.51 6.84
N VAL A 436 12.33 -9.60 7.82
CA VAL A 436 13.08 -9.69 9.09
C VAL A 436 12.72 -10.97 9.88
N LEU A 437 11.45 -11.38 9.83
CA LEU A 437 10.95 -12.60 10.49
C LEU A 437 11.27 -13.90 9.74
N GLY A 438 11.96 -13.83 8.60
CA GLY A 438 12.49 -14.99 7.89
C GLY A 438 11.84 -15.29 6.54
N ALA A 439 11.00 -14.41 6.02
CA ALA A 439 10.59 -14.49 4.63
C ALA A 439 11.78 -14.30 3.68
N ILE A 440 11.83 -15.07 2.59
CA ILE A 440 12.96 -15.09 1.66
C ILE A 440 12.64 -14.51 0.29
N GLU A 441 11.36 -14.44 -0.06
CA GLU A 441 10.88 -14.04 -1.37
C GLU A 441 9.48 -13.44 -1.26
N MET A 442 9.19 -12.48 -2.16
CA MET A 442 7.86 -11.94 -2.39
C MET A 442 7.47 -12.16 -3.85
N ILE A 443 6.31 -12.76 -4.07
CA ILE A 443 5.72 -12.98 -5.39
C ILE A 443 4.39 -12.25 -5.46
N GLU A 444 4.25 -11.38 -6.45
CA GLU A 444 2.98 -10.75 -6.77
C GLU A 444 2.13 -11.67 -7.67
N LEU A 445 0.89 -11.91 -7.27
CA LEU A 445 -0.06 -12.68 -8.06
C LEU A 445 -0.55 -11.86 -9.26
N ALA A 446 -0.87 -12.54 -10.36
CA ALA A 446 -1.58 -11.93 -11.46
C ALA A 446 -2.96 -11.44 -10.97
N GLY A 447 -3.42 -10.31 -11.49
CA GLY A 447 -4.63 -9.65 -11.02
C GLY A 447 -5.38 -8.93 -12.14
N HIS A 448 -6.57 -8.47 -11.80
CA HIS A 448 -7.35 -7.59 -12.68
C HIS A 448 -6.70 -6.19 -12.73
N GLU A 449 -6.50 -5.68 -13.95
CA GLU A 449 -5.98 -4.33 -14.15
C GLU A 449 -7.04 -3.27 -13.78
N GLU A 450 -6.69 -2.33 -12.89
CA GLU A 450 -7.56 -1.23 -12.46
C GLU A 450 -7.08 0.10 -13.06
N ASN A 451 -7.75 0.57 -14.12
CA ASN A 451 -7.39 1.81 -14.85
C ASN A 451 -8.31 3.00 -14.55
N ILE A 452 -9.19 2.87 -13.56
CA ILE A 452 -10.16 3.92 -13.20
C ILE A 452 -9.46 4.97 -12.34
N VAL A 453 -9.61 6.24 -12.70
CA VAL A 453 -9.13 7.39 -11.91
C VAL A 453 -10.27 8.39 -11.78
N PHE A 454 -10.44 8.96 -10.58
CA PHE A 454 -11.39 10.04 -10.35
C PHE A 454 -10.64 11.34 -10.06
N GLU A 455 -10.84 12.34 -10.91
CA GLU A 455 -10.18 13.63 -10.75
C GLU A 455 -10.71 14.40 -9.54
N VAL A 456 -9.83 15.20 -8.93
CA VAL A 456 -10.20 16.18 -7.90
C VAL A 456 -11.04 17.33 -8.50
N PRO A 457 -11.83 18.05 -7.68
CA PRO A 457 -12.55 19.26 -8.11
C PRO A 457 -11.61 20.29 -8.76
N LYS A 458 -12.11 21.06 -9.72
CA LYS A 458 -11.30 21.99 -10.54
C LYS A 458 -10.59 23.03 -9.70
N GLU A 459 -11.25 23.47 -8.64
CA GLU A 459 -10.78 24.42 -7.63
C GLU A 459 -9.52 23.94 -6.89
N LEU A 460 -9.23 22.64 -6.91
CA LEU A 460 -8.07 22.01 -6.26
C LEU A 460 -7.00 21.53 -7.24
N ARG A 461 -7.18 21.75 -8.56
CA ARG A 461 -6.25 21.25 -9.61
C ARG A 461 -5.00 22.12 -9.81
N VAL A 462 -4.86 23.22 -9.07
CA VAL A 462 -3.77 24.19 -9.28
C VAL A 462 -2.41 23.52 -9.08
N GLU A 463 -1.50 23.69 -10.05
CA GLU A 463 -0.09 23.31 -9.92
C GLU A 463 0.58 24.21 -8.89
N ILE A 464 1.04 23.62 -7.78
CA ILE A 464 1.89 24.31 -6.82
C ILE A 464 3.27 24.41 -7.46
N LYS A 465 3.55 25.51 -8.17
CA LYS A 465 4.92 25.89 -8.51
C LYS A 465 5.62 26.24 -7.20
N GLN A 466 6.54 25.39 -6.76
CA GLN A 466 7.53 25.81 -5.77
C GLN A 466 8.33 26.96 -6.41
N ILE A 467 8.18 28.16 -5.85
CA ILE A 467 8.99 29.34 -6.18
C ILE A 467 10.30 29.24 -5.40
#